data_AF-A0AAE1FT67-F1
#
_entry.id   AF-A0AAE1FT67-F1
#
_cell.length_a   1.000
_cell.length_b   1.000
_cell.length_c   1.000
_cell.angle_alpha   90.00
_cell.angle_beta   90.00
_cell.angle_gamma   90.00
#
_symmetry.space_group_name_H-M   'P 1'
#
loop_
_entity.id
_entity.type
_entity.pdbx_description
1 polymer ?
#
loop_
_entity_poly.entity_id
_entity_poly.type
_entity_poly.pdbx_seq_one_letter_code
_entity_poly.pdbx_strand_id
1 'polypeptide(L)'
;MLGLQFGFVTKQKADLHDKFQSEGLQITLAYLVDIFEALNAVNLKLQKKKIKIIMHNVTIRAFVAKFDLWKCRIQQGNTASFRNLDSALAHSKLDSELKKQIITHLRDLKVEFNRYFPNIDDKREAWKFIRNPFHCEVADVADKV
;
A
#
# COMPACT_ATOMS: atom_id res chain seq x y z
N MET A 1 -34.89 11.15 -35.71
CA MET A 1 -34.01 11.77 -34.70
C MET A 1 -33.77 10.84 -33.49
N LEU A 2 -34.78 10.13 -32.97
CA LEU A 2 -34.63 9.17 -31.84
C LEU A 2 -33.71 7.96 -32.10
N GLY A 3 -33.66 7.42 -33.32
CA GLY A 3 -32.80 6.26 -33.66
C GLY A 3 -31.29 6.55 -33.67
N LEU A 4 -30.89 7.80 -33.95
CA LEU A 4 -29.48 8.21 -33.92
C LEU A 4 -28.96 8.39 -32.49
N GLN A 5 -29.81 8.88 -31.59
CA GLN A 5 -29.47 9.11 -30.19
C GLN A 5 -29.37 7.78 -29.40
N PHE A 6 -30.26 6.81 -29.68
CA PHE A 6 -30.16 5.46 -29.14
C PHE A 6 -28.92 4.71 -29.65
N GLY A 7 -28.61 4.84 -30.95
CA GLY A 7 -27.41 4.26 -31.56
C GLY A 7 -26.09 4.85 -31.03
N PHE A 8 -26.07 6.14 -30.69
CA PHE A 8 -24.91 6.79 -30.08
C PHE A 8 -24.65 6.27 -28.66
N VAL A 9 -25.70 6.16 -27.84
CA VAL A 9 -25.60 5.67 -26.45
C VAL A 9 -25.17 4.20 -26.41
N THR A 10 -25.68 3.35 -27.29
CA THR A 10 -25.25 1.94 -27.35
C THR A 10 -23.82 1.78 -27.84
N LYS A 11 -23.37 2.58 -28.82
CA LYS A 11 -21.97 2.59 -29.25
C LYS A 11 -21.01 3.05 -28.15
N GLN A 12 -21.39 4.10 -27.43
CA GLN A 12 -20.57 4.63 -26.32
C GLN A 12 -20.51 3.62 -25.17
N LYS A 13 -21.60 2.92 -24.88
CA LYS A 13 -21.64 1.84 -23.87
C LYS A 13 -20.80 0.63 -24.27
N ALA A 14 -20.79 0.26 -25.56
CA ALA A 14 -19.95 -0.81 -26.08
C ALA A 14 -18.46 -0.43 -26.07
N ASP A 15 -18.11 0.79 -26.46
CA ASP A 15 -16.73 1.28 -26.45
C ASP A 15 -16.16 1.39 -25.02
N LEU A 16 -17.00 1.79 -24.06
CA LEU A 16 -16.65 1.76 -22.64
C LEU A 16 -16.49 0.32 -22.14
N HIS A 17 -17.41 -0.57 -22.51
CA HIS A 17 -17.33 -1.98 -22.15
C HIS A 17 -16.02 -2.60 -22.64
N ASP A 18 -15.66 -2.38 -23.91
CA ASP A 18 -14.43 -2.94 -24.49
C ASP A 18 -13.16 -2.35 -23.84
N LYS A 19 -13.18 -1.07 -23.45
CA LYS A 19 -12.09 -0.47 -22.65
C LYS A 19 -11.96 -1.09 -21.26
N PHE A 20 -13.08 -1.33 -20.57
CA PHE A 20 -13.12 -2.03 -19.28
C PHE A 20 -12.73 -3.50 -19.36
N GLN A 21 -12.89 -4.12 -20.53
CA GLN A 21 -12.48 -5.50 -20.81
C GLN A 21 -11.03 -5.62 -21.31
N SER A 22 -10.31 -4.51 -21.47
CA SER A 22 -8.89 -4.59 -21.83
C SER A 22 -8.11 -5.28 -20.70
N GLU A 23 -7.38 -6.34 -21.05
CA GLU A 23 -6.61 -7.16 -20.11
C GLU A 23 -5.68 -6.29 -19.24
N GLY A 24 -5.04 -5.28 -19.83
CA GLY A 24 -4.16 -4.35 -19.11
C GLY A 24 -4.88 -3.51 -18.04
N LEU A 25 -6.12 -3.09 -18.28
CA LEU A 25 -6.90 -2.34 -17.28
C LEU A 25 -7.34 -3.25 -16.13
N GLN A 26 -7.73 -4.49 -16.42
CA GLN A 26 -8.12 -5.46 -15.40
C GLN A 26 -6.95 -5.79 -14.46
N ILE A 27 -5.75 -6.03 -15.01
CA ILE A 27 -4.55 -6.29 -14.22
C ILE A 27 -4.19 -5.08 -13.35
N THR A 28 -4.27 -3.87 -13.93
CA THR A 28 -4.01 -2.62 -13.19
C THR A 28 -5.01 -2.44 -12.05
N LEU A 29 -6.30 -2.67 -12.31
CA LEU A 29 -7.35 -2.59 -11.32
C LEU A 29 -7.17 -3.63 -10.21
N ALA A 30 -6.77 -4.85 -10.56
CA ALA A 30 -6.50 -5.91 -9.60
C ALA A 30 -5.40 -5.52 -8.59
N TYR A 31 -4.30 -4.92 -9.08
CA TYR A 31 -3.27 -4.34 -8.23
C TYR A 31 -3.82 -3.23 -7.31
N LEU A 32 -4.63 -2.32 -7.86
CA LEU A 32 -5.23 -1.23 -7.08
C LEU A 32 -6.14 -1.76 -5.97
N VAL A 33 -6.96 -2.78 -6.25
CA VAL A 33 -7.79 -3.45 -5.24
C VAL A 33 -6.92 -3.97 -4.11
N ASP A 34 -5.85 -4.72 -4.41
CA ASP A 34 -4.98 -5.29 -3.39
C ASP A 34 -4.31 -4.22 -2.51
N ILE A 35 -3.78 -3.14 -3.10
CA ILE A 35 -3.09 -2.10 -2.32
C ILE A 35 -4.08 -1.29 -1.47
N PHE A 36 -5.28 -1.00 -1.98
CA PHE A 36 -6.31 -0.29 -1.21
C PHE A 36 -6.88 -1.16 -0.08
N GLU A 37 -7.05 -2.46 -0.29
CA GLU A 37 -7.39 -3.40 0.80
C GLU A 37 -6.32 -3.38 1.90
N ALA A 38 -5.04 -3.41 1.52
CA ALA A 38 -3.94 -3.37 2.47
C ALA A 38 -3.89 -2.03 3.26
N LEU A 39 -4.12 -0.90 2.57
CA LEU A 39 -4.23 0.42 3.20
C LEU A 39 -5.41 0.48 4.17
N ASN A 40 -6.59 0.01 3.74
CA ASN A 40 -7.79 -0.01 4.57
C ASN A 40 -7.60 -0.89 5.82
N ALA A 41 -6.97 -2.06 5.67
CA ALA A 41 -6.68 -2.96 6.78
C ALA A 41 -5.79 -2.30 7.85
N VAL A 42 -4.82 -1.46 7.45
CA VAL A 42 -4.01 -0.69 8.39
C VAL A 42 -4.80 0.46 8.99
N ASN A 43 -5.55 1.21 8.18
CA ASN A 43 -6.40 2.30 8.66
C ASN A 43 -7.39 1.81 9.74
N LEU A 44 -8.07 0.69 9.51
CA LEU A 44 -8.96 0.05 10.47
C LEU A 44 -8.25 -0.39 11.75
N LYS A 45 -6.99 -0.83 11.66
CA LYS A 45 -6.19 -1.13 12.86
C LYS A 45 -5.97 0.15 13.65
N LEU A 46 -5.49 1.22 13.02
CA LEU A 46 -5.20 2.50 13.67
C LEU A 46 -6.45 3.14 14.30
N GLN A 47 -7.62 3.03 13.66
CA GLN A 47 -8.88 3.60 14.18
C GLN A 47 -9.45 2.90 15.43
N LYS A 48 -8.88 1.77 15.88
CA LYS A 48 -9.39 1.07 17.07
C LYS A 48 -9.14 1.88 18.34
N LYS A 49 -10.22 2.18 19.08
CA LYS A 49 -10.29 3.02 20.30
C LYS A 49 -9.36 2.66 21.48
N LYS A 50 -8.50 1.63 21.38
CA LYS A 50 -7.63 1.15 22.48
C LYS A 50 -6.14 0.99 22.10
N ILE A 51 -5.71 1.45 20.92
CA ILE A 51 -4.31 1.30 20.51
C ILE A 51 -3.46 2.44 21.08
N LYS A 52 -2.47 2.11 21.93
CA LYS A 52 -1.49 3.07 22.44
C LYS A 52 -0.70 3.70 21.28
N ILE A 53 -0.22 4.93 21.44
CA ILE A 53 0.54 5.66 20.41
C ILE A 53 1.81 4.92 19.94
N ILE A 54 2.46 4.17 20.84
CA ILE A 54 3.60 3.30 20.50
C ILE A 54 3.16 2.18 19.54
N MET A 55 1.99 1.59 19.77
CA MET A 55 1.46 0.52 18.94
C MET A 55 0.98 1.04 17.58
N HIS A 56 0.49 2.29 17.49
CA HIS A 56 0.26 2.97 16.22
C HIS A 56 1.55 3.05 15.41
N ASN A 57 2.61 3.58 16.03
CA ASN A 57 3.89 3.77 15.36
C ASN A 57 4.52 2.43 14.93
N VAL A 58 4.45 1.39 15.77
CA VAL A 58 4.88 0.02 15.38
C VAL A 58 4.07 -0.52 14.20
N THR A 59 2.75 -0.32 14.20
CA THR A 59 1.87 -0.78 13.11
C THR A 59 2.21 -0.10 11.79
N ILE A 60 2.40 1.22 11.81
CA ILE A 60 2.75 2.00 10.62
C ILE A 60 4.13 1.56 10.09
N ARG A 61 5.14 1.42 10.96
CA ARG A 61 6.47 0.97 10.52
C ARG A 61 6.46 -0.43 9.92
N ALA A 62 5.76 -1.36 10.54
CA ALA A 62 5.60 -2.70 10.00
C ALA A 62 4.92 -2.68 8.63
N PHE A 63 3.98 -1.76 8.40
CA PHE A 63 3.36 -1.58 7.10
C PHE A 63 4.31 -0.94 6.07
N VAL A 64 5.05 0.11 6.44
CA VAL A 64 6.05 0.74 5.56
C VAL A 64 7.11 -0.26 5.11
N ALA A 65 7.57 -1.16 5.99
CA ALA A 65 8.53 -2.21 5.65
C ALA A 65 8.00 -3.18 4.59
N LYS A 66 6.66 -3.37 4.51
CA LYS A 66 6.07 -4.22 3.46
C LYS A 66 6.26 -3.64 2.06
N PHE A 67 6.34 -2.31 1.91
CA PHE A 67 6.56 -1.72 0.59
C PHE A 67 7.91 -2.14 -0.02
N ASP A 68 8.97 -2.23 0.79
CA ASP A 68 10.27 -2.73 0.32
C ASP A 68 10.20 -4.21 -0.06
N LEU A 69 9.52 -5.02 0.76
CA LEU A 69 9.30 -6.43 0.49
C LEU A 69 8.53 -6.65 -0.82
N TRP A 70 7.41 -5.96 -0.99
CA TRP A 70 6.58 -6.06 -2.18
C TRP A 70 7.30 -5.56 -3.42
N LYS A 71 8.05 -4.47 -3.31
CA LYS A 71 8.91 -3.98 -4.39
C LYS A 71 9.93 -5.04 -4.82
N CYS A 72 10.63 -5.66 -3.87
CA CYS A 72 11.60 -6.72 -4.14
C CYS A 72 10.95 -7.93 -4.85
N ARG A 73 9.77 -8.36 -4.37
CA ARG A 73 9.01 -9.44 -4.99
C ARG A 73 8.56 -9.11 -6.42
N ILE A 74 8.01 -7.92 -6.65
CA ILE A 74 7.62 -7.47 -8.00
C ILE A 74 8.84 -7.36 -8.92
N GLN A 75 10.00 -6.92 -8.44
CA GLN A 75 11.25 -6.93 -9.21
C GLN A 75 11.63 -8.34 -9.68
N GLN A 76 11.33 -9.37 -8.89
CA GLN A 76 11.54 -10.78 -9.23
C GLN A 76 10.40 -11.38 -10.06
N GLY A 77 9.34 -10.61 -10.35
CA GLY A 77 8.14 -11.12 -11.03
C GLY A 77 7.22 -11.93 -10.12
N ASN A 78 7.43 -11.89 -8.80
CA ASN A 78 6.58 -12.58 -7.82
C ASN A 78 5.43 -11.66 -7.38
N THR A 79 4.20 -12.04 -7.74
CA THR A 79 2.97 -11.31 -7.44
C THR A 79 2.18 -11.86 -6.26
N ALA A 80 2.65 -12.91 -5.58
CA ALA A 80 1.94 -13.60 -4.51
C ALA A 80 1.58 -12.74 -3.28
N SER A 81 2.09 -11.51 -3.20
CA SER A 81 1.71 -10.54 -2.16
C SER A 81 0.40 -9.81 -2.45
N PHE A 82 -0.05 -9.86 -3.71
CA PHE A 82 -1.18 -9.16 -4.27
C PHE A 82 -2.10 -10.21 -4.88
N ARG A 83 -3.11 -10.65 -4.13
CA ARG A 83 -3.91 -11.85 -4.48
C ARG A 83 -4.70 -11.64 -5.75
N ASN A 84 -5.34 -10.48 -5.89
CA ASN A 84 -6.14 -10.16 -7.06
C ASN A 84 -5.23 -9.99 -8.28
N LEU A 85 -4.08 -9.34 -8.14
CA LEU A 85 -3.09 -9.22 -9.20
C LEU A 85 -2.53 -10.58 -9.64
N ASP A 86 -2.18 -11.44 -8.68
CA ASP A 86 -1.68 -12.79 -8.95
C ASP A 86 -2.71 -13.63 -9.70
N SER A 87 -3.98 -13.55 -9.27
CA SER A 87 -5.10 -14.20 -9.95
C SER A 87 -5.33 -13.63 -11.36
N ALA A 88 -5.20 -12.32 -11.56
CA ALA A 88 -5.39 -11.68 -12.87
C ALA A 88 -4.26 -12.04 -13.85
N LEU A 89 -3.09 -12.44 -13.34
CA LEU A 89 -1.91 -12.85 -14.11
C LEU A 89 -1.79 -14.38 -14.25
N ALA A 90 -2.81 -15.16 -13.90
CA ALA A 90 -2.74 -16.63 -13.93
C ALA A 90 -2.32 -17.21 -15.31
N HIS A 91 -2.59 -16.48 -16.39
CA HIS A 91 -2.28 -16.88 -17.77
C HIS A 91 -1.36 -15.90 -18.51
N SER A 92 -0.92 -14.81 -17.86
CA SER A 92 -0.14 -13.75 -18.48
C SER A 92 1.02 -13.33 -17.59
N LYS A 93 2.07 -12.76 -18.20
CA LYS A 93 3.20 -12.21 -17.45
C LYS A 93 2.93 -10.76 -17.12
N LEU A 94 3.43 -10.33 -15.97
CA LEU A 94 3.42 -8.91 -15.62
C LEU A 94 4.21 -8.12 -16.66
N ASP A 95 3.52 -7.23 -17.36
CA ASP A 95 4.13 -6.33 -18.33
C ASP A 95 5.25 -5.48 -17.69
N SER A 96 6.28 -5.21 -18.48
CA SER A 96 7.48 -4.50 -18.01
C SER A 96 7.20 -3.05 -17.59
N GLU A 97 6.27 -2.38 -18.27
CA GLU A 97 5.90 -1.00 -17.97
C GLU A 97 5.01 -0.97 -16.72
N LEU A 98 3.99 -1.83 -16.64
CA LEU A 98 3.17 -1.96 -15.43
C LEU A 98 4.00 -2.34 -14.20
N LYS A 99 4.97 -3.24 -14.34
CA LYS A 99 5.92 -3.59 -13.27
C LYS A 99 6.68 -2.36 -12.77
N LYS A 100 7.14 -1.49 -13.67
CA LYS A 100 7.85 -0.26 -13.32
C LYS A 100 6.93 0.74 -12.62
N GLN A 101 5.68 0.83 -13.05
CA GLN A 101 4.65 1.67 -12.42
C GLN A 101 4.34 1.20 -11.00
N ILE A 102 4.14 -0.11 -10.78
CA ILE A 102 3.92 -0.68 -9.45
C ILE A 102 5.12 -0.39 -8.53
N ILE A 103 6.34 -0.60 -9.00
CA ILE A 103 7.56 -0.33 -8.21
C ILE A 103 7.68 1.15 -7.84
N THR A 104 7.33 2.04 -8.78
CA THR A 104 7.37 3.49 -8.56
C THR A 104 6.30 3.90 -7.55
N HIS A 105 5.07 3.44 -7.74
CA HIS A 105 3.97 3.71 -6.81
C HIS A 105 4.28 3.23 -5.38
N LEU A 106 4.85 2.02 -5.20
CA LEU A 106 5.25 1.51 -3.88
C LEU A 106 6.36 2.36 -3.24
N ARG A 107 7.31 2.88 -4.04
CA ARG A 107 8.35 3.78 -3.56
C ARG A 107 7.73 5.10 -3.08
N ASP A 108 6.86 5.69 -3.89
CA ASP A 108 6.26 6.98 -3.59
C ASP A 108 5.34 6.88 -2.38
N LEU A 109 4.57 5.80 -2.28
CA LEU A 109 3.74 5.52 -1.11
C LEU A 109 4.59 5.39 0.16
N LYS A 110 5.74 4.71 0.09
CA LYS A 110 6.69 4.65 1.21
C LYS A 110 7.21 6.05 1.61
N VAL A 111 7.58 6.89 0.65
CA VAL A 111 8.04 8.27 0.90
C VAL A 111 6.94 9.06 1.61
N GLU A 112 5.72 9.00 1.10
CA GLU A 112 4.56 9.71 1.64
C GLU A 112 4.19 9.23 3.06
N PHE A 113 4.23 7.92 3.31
CA PHE A 113 4.01 7.38 4.65
C PHE A 113 5.07 7.85 5.65
N ASN A 114 6.35 7.87 5.27
CA ASN A 114 7.41 8.35 6.15
C ASN A 114 7.32 9.87 6.40
N ARG A 115 6.85 10.63 5.40
CA ARG A 115 6.62 12.07 5.51
C ARG A 115 5.45 12.38 6.45
N TYR A 116 4.34 11.65 6.33
CA TYR A 116 3.14 11.86 7.13
C TYR A 116 3.24 11.28 8.55
N PHE A 117 3.95 10.15 8.71
CA PHE A 117 4.15 9.47 9.98
C PHE A 117 5.65 9.39 10.32
N PRO A 118 6.27 10.51 10.73
CA PRO A 118 7.69 10.51 11.09
C PRO A 118 7.96 9.58 12.26
N ASN A 119 9.15 8.98 12.28
CA ASN A 119 9.58 8.10 13.34
C ASN A 119 9.62 8.87 14.69
N ILE A 120 8.93 8.34 15.70
CA ILE A 120 8.84 8.97 17.02
C ILE A 120 10.05 8.58 17.88
N ASP A 121 10.67 7.42 17.60
CA ASP A 121 11.85 6.94 18.33
C ASP A 121 13.05 7.90 18.16
N ASP A 122 13.11 8.66 17.08
CA ASP A 122 14.17 9.65 16.82
C ASP A 122 14.01 10.93 17.66
N LYS A 123 12.86 11.11 18.32
CA LYS A 123 12.51 12.37 19.00
C LYS A 123 12.52 12.28 20.52
N ARG A 124 12.41 11.08 21.12
CA ARG A 124 12.37 10.91 22.58
C ARG A 124 12.89 9.54 23.01
N GLU A 125 14.01 9.52 23.72
CA GLU A 125 14.60 8.32 24.33
C GLU A 125 13.62 7.57 25.26
N ALA A 126 12.75 8.30 25.95
CA ALA A 126 11.68 7.71 26.77
C ALA A 126 10.78 6.73 25.97
N TRP A 127 10.64 6.89 24.65
CA TRP A 127 9.82 6.00 23.82
C TRP A 127 10.55 4.71 23.48
N LYS A 128 11.88 4.77 23.34
CA LYS A 128 12.71 3.57 23.23
C LYS A 128 12.61 2.75 24.51
N PHE A 129 12.63 3.40 25.68
CA PHE A 129 12.46 2.74 26.97
C PHE A 129 11.09 2.07 27.12
N ILE A 130 9.99 2.78 26.80
CA ILE A 130 8.64 2.19 26.89
C ILE A 130 8.46 1.03 25.90
N ARG A 131 9.16 1.06 24.76
CA ARG A 131 9.11 -0.01 23.75
C ARG A 131 9.95 -1.22 24.16
N ASN A 132 11.16 -0.99 24.65
CA ASN A 132 12.02 -2.02 25.20
C ASN A 132 12.97 -1.41 26.26
N PRO A 133 12.73 -1.66 27.56
CA PRO A 133 13.52 -1.06 28.63
C PRO A 133 14.97 -1.58 28.67
N PHE A 134 15.27 -2.70 28.01
CA PHE A 134 16.61 -3.29 27.97
C PHE A 134 17.49 -2.76 26.82
N HIS A 135 16.95 -1.88 25.96
CA HIS A 135 17.71 -1.23 24.88
C HIS A 135 18.03 0.24 25.18
N CYS A 136 17.90 0.66 26.44
CA CYS A 136 18.23 2.02 26.88
C CYS A 136 19.28 1.95 27.97
N GLU A 137 20.27 2.83 27.93
CA GLU A 137 21.18 2.97 29.05
C GLU A 137 20.48 3.77 30.17
N VAL A 138 20.80 3.44 31.43
CA VAL A 138 20.19 4.10 32.59
C VAL A 138 20.44 5.61 32.58
N ALA A 139 21.55 6.05 31.99
CA ALA A 139 21.89 7.46 31.80
C ALA A 139 20.92 8.21 30.87
N ASP A 140 20.28 7.53 29.92
CA ASP A 140 19.40 8.14 28.91
C ASP A 140 17.96 8.35 29.41
N VAL A 141 17.61 7.74 30.54
CA VAL A 141 16.27 7.78 31.15
C VAL A 141 16.28 8.59 32.46
N ALA A 142 17.44 9.13 32.85
CA ALA A 142 17.59 9.84 34.11
C ALA A 142 16.68 11.08 34.17
N ASP A 143 15.88 11.18 35.25
CA ASP A 143 15.16 12.39 35.59
C ASP A 143 16.20 13.51 35.81
N LYS A 144 16.06 14.61 35.06
CA LYS A 144 16.71 15.87 35.44
C LYS A 144 15.99 16.37 36.68
N VAL A 145 16.49 15.97 37.84
CA VAL A 145 16.16 16.57 39.15
C VAL A 145 16.73 17.97 39.21
#